data_AF-A0A381Y135-F1
#
_entry.id   AF-A0A381Y135-F1
#
_cell.length_a   1.000
_cell.length_b   1.000
_cell.length_c   1.000
_cell.angle_alpha   90.00
_cell.angle_beta   90.00
_cell.angle_gamma   90.00
#
_symmetry.space_group_name_H-M   'P 1'
#
loop_
_entity.id
_entity.type
_entity.pdbx_description
1 polymer ?
#
loop_
_entity_poly.entity_id
_entity_poly.type
_entity_poly.pdbx_seq_one_letter_code
_entity_poly.pdbx_strand_id
1 'polypeptide(L)'
;EYRFPDTLKVESANQILSELYNTEFTRDNSGLDPQFWKDLESVSYKQARYIETQVTSFLTYCLQEANKGRVFEFGDCSFGNLLFAGVFLRLGYDFNRTIADLEREFKPAGRVVNVTQGENYVLVGLKSDGTFLCDEAEIVSPQNSQVLEEIYLLENYLTENEIQKLNDLDNLKSKKNFFKNKIRKPIISVEAQSVLETADLIIFGPGTQHSSLFPSYLCEGVGEAISTNKTAEKVFVANTRKDYEIQGETMSSLCSKLHYYLNRKGEINHPPESYVTRYFFQEPSGLQKTGKDYLELESDNFAFPSRQTIITDWESDSGKHSGNRVLDELIAIVNERAKISLKTFSYMVSIVVPVLNEERTLEIVLNKLNLLNLQPYGLSKEIIVVDGGSQDGSLEVLKNKGYIRYFNLPKEINGRGAALRYGSSHARGNIVVFFHSDDEYEPDNIIDLVRFLQKDEYEAVFGSRSIKCLNLDDRIKTIYRGNKISYLLSKYGGLLLSVLCLFLFNRYVTDPLTGLKAFDRRLLKILDLKSDGVELETEIIAKLSRNHKYILEVPVDYRPRLKSEGKKITVRDGFKALITLVRIRFLLD
;
A
#
# COMPACT_ATOMS: atom_id res chain seq x y z
N GLU A 1 0.69 -17.81 -22.99
CA GLU A 1 0.87 -17.09 -24.26
C GLU A 1 0.88 -18.00 -25.50
N TYR A 2 0.38 -19.24 -25.42
CA TYR A 2 0.32 -20.11 -26.60
C TYR A 2 -0.45 -19.44 -27.76
N ARG A 3 0.13 -19.46 -28.96
CA ARG A 3 -0.46 -18.97 -30.20
C ARG A 3 -0.63 -20.15 -31.16
N PHE A 4 -1.76 -20.19 -31.85
CA PHE A 4 -2.03 -21.25 -32.81
C PHE A 4 -1.17 -21.08 -34.07
N PRO A 5 -0.76 -22.18 -34.72
CA PRO A 5 -0.03 -22.10 -35.98
C PRO A 5 -0.87 -21.43 -37.08
N ASP A 6 -0.24 -20.63 -37.93
CA ASP A 6 -0.90 -20.00 -39.10
C ASP A 6 -1.54 -21.02 -40.05
N THR A 7 -1.01 -22.25 -40.06
CA THR A 7 -1.48 -23.35 -40.88
C THR A 7 -2.68 -24.10 -40.29
N LEU A 8 -3.14 -23.72 -39.09
CA LEU A 8 -4.24 -24.40 -38.41
C LEU A 8 -5.58 -24.10 -39.09
N LYS A 9 -6.16 -25.13 -39.71
CA LYS A 9 -7.49 -25.04 -40.34
C LYS A 9 -8.59 -24.88 -39.28
N VAL A 10 -9.63 -24.14 -39.65
CA VAL A 10 -10.79 -23.84 -38.79
C VAL A 10 -11.47 -25.11 -38.29
N GLU A 11 -11.64 -26.13 -39.15
CA GLU A 11 -12.27 -27.39 -38.78
C GLU A 11 -11.44 -28.15 -37.74
N SER A 12 -10.11 -28.16 -37.91
CA SER A 12 -9.18 -28.78 -36.96
C SER A 12 -9.16 -28.02 -35.63
N ALA A 13 -9.12 -26.69 -35.66
CA ALA A 13 -9.19 -25.87 -34.46
C ALA A 13 -10.48 -26.12 -33.67
N ASN A 14 -11.63 -26.14 -34.34
CA ASN A 14 -12.93 -26.42 -33.71
C ASN A 14 -12.95 -27.81 -33.07
N GLN A 15 -12.46 -28.83 -33.77
CA GLN A 15 -12.39 -30.19 -33.22
C GLN A 15 -11.51 -30.23 -31.95
N ILE A 16 -10.28 -29.74 -32.04
CA ILE A 16 -9.31 -29.74 -30.93
C ILE A 16 -9.87 -28.99 -29.71
N LEU A 17 -10.45 -27.81 -29.94
CA LEU A 17 -10.98 -26.97 -28.87
C LEU A 17 -12.26 -27.54 -28.25
N SER A 18 -13.10 -28.23 -29.03
CA SER A 18 -14.29 -28.90 -28.51
C SER A 18 -13.97 -30.16 -27.69
N GLU A 19 -12.81 -30.77 -27.95
CA GLU A 19 -12.37 -32.01 -27.30
C GLU A 19 -11.21 -31.79 -26.32
N LEU A 20 -10.99 -30.55 -25.86
CA LEU A 20 -9.81 -30.13 -25.08
C LEU A 20 -9.50 -31.02 -23.87
N TYR A 21 -10.53 -31.57 -23.23
CA TYR A 21 -10.44 -32.44 -22.05
C TYR A 21 -11.01 -33.86 -22.28
N ASN A 22 -11.33 -34.23 -23.52
CA ASN A 22 -11.78 -35.59 -23.83
C ASN A 22 -10.60 -36.57 -23.80
N THR A 23 -10.70 -37.63 -22.99
CA THR A 23 -9.65 -38.65 -22.86
C THR A 23 -9.54 -39.58 -24.06
N GLU A 24 -10.55 -39.61 -24.95
CA GLU A 24 -10.54 -40.39 -26.19
C GLU A 24 -9.89 -39.65 -27.37
N PHE A 25 -9.65 -38.34 -27.24
CA PHE A 25 -9.03 -37.53 -28.27
C PHE A 25 -7.52 -37.79 -28.34
N THR A 26 -7.01 -38.18 -29.51
CA THR A 26 -5.57 -38.42 -29.72
C THR A 26 -4.83 -37.10 -29.87
N ARG A 27 -4.30 -36.59 -28.75
CA ARG A 27 -3.54 -35.33 -28.67
C ARG A 27 -2.32 -35.28 -29.59
N ASP A 28 -1.70 -36.43 -29.85
CA ASP A 28 -0.54 -36.58 -30.74
C ASP A 28 -0.84 -36.19 -32.21
N ASN A 29 -2.11 -36.20 -32.62
CA ASN A 29 -2.53 -35.83 -33.98
C ASN A 29 -3.14 -34.42 -34.07
N SER A 30 -3.10 -33.63 -32.97
CA SER A 30 -3.68 -32.28 -32.94
C SER A 30 -2.90 -31.23 -33.73
N GLY A 31 -1.62 -31.48 -34.03
CA GLY A 31 -0.75 -30.47 -34.67
C GLY A 31 -0.41 -29.28 -33.76
N LEU A 32 -0.80 -29.31 -32.49
CA LEU A 32 -0.43 -28.32 -31.49
C LEU A 32 0.89 -28.70 -30.80
N ASP A 33 1.56 -27.72 -30.20
CA ASP A 33 2.81 -27.93 -29.46
C ASP A 33 2.57 -28.88 -28.27
N PRO A 34 3.34 -29.97 -28.10
CA PRO A 34 3.23 -30.83 -26.92
C PRO A 34 3.30 -30.09 -25.58
N GLN A 35 4.02 -28.97 -25.52
CA GLN A 35 4.10 -28.13 -24.32
C GLN A 35 2.74 -27.52 -23.95
N PHE A 36 1.90 -27.18 -24.93
CA PHE A 36 0.53 -26.68 -24.67
C PHE A 36 -0.30 -27.70 -23.90
N TRP A 37 -0.25 -28.97 -24.31
CA TRP A 37 -0.98 -30.05 -23.63
C TRP A 37 -0.45 -30.28 -22.21
N LYS A 38 0.87 -30.25 -22.04
CA LYS A 38 1.51 -30.37 -20.73
C LYS A 38 1.11 -29.22 -19.78
N ASP A 39 1.05 -28.00 -20.29
CA ASP A 39 0.61 -26.84 -19.52
C ASP A 39 -0.88 -26.96 -19.15
N LEU A 40 -1.73 -27.42 -20.07
CA LEU A 40 -3.13 -27.70 -19.80
C LEU A 40 -3.34 -28.81 -18.75
N GLU A 41 -2.48 -29.82 -18.69
CA GLU A 41 -2.53 -30.86 -17.65
C GLU A 41 -2.14 -30.34 -16.26
N SER A 42 -1.36 -29.26 -16.21
CA SER A 42 -0.92 -28.66 -14.95
C SER A 42 -2.00 -27.84 -14.23
N VAL A 43 -3.11 -27.51 -14.91
CA VAL A 43 -4.19 -26.71 -14.33
C VAL A 43 -5.08 -27.54 -13.42
N SER A 44 -5.66 -26.91 -12.39
CA SER A 44 -6.58 -27.61 -11.49
C SER A 44 -7.87 -28.04 -12.21
N TYR A 45 -8.55 -29.08 -11.71
CA TYR A 45 -9.85 -29.52 -12.26
C TYR A 45 -10.88 -28.38 -12.37
N LYS A 46 -10.92 -27.48 -11.37
CA LYS A 46 -11.80 -26.29 -11.41
C LYS A 46 -11.46 -25.37 -12.57
N GLN A 47 -10.16 -25.10 -12.78
CA GLN A 47 -9.69 -24.25 -13.88
C GLN A 47 -9.93 -24.92 -15.23
N ALA A 48 -9.75 -26.24 -15.34
CA ALA A 48 -10.05 -26.99 -16.55
C ALA A 48 -11.52 -26.85 -16.97
N ARG A 49 -12.45 -27.05 -16.03
CA ARG A 49 -13.90 -26.83 -16.25
C ARG A 49 -14.23 -25.39 -16.63
N TYR A 50 -13.54 -24.43 -16.01
CA TYR A 50 -13.69 -23.03 -16.34
C TYR A 50 -13.23 -22.74 -17.78
N ILE A 51 -12.03 -23.19 -18.16
CA ILE A 51 -11.46 -23.09 -19.51
C ILE A 51 -12.41 -23.69 -20.54
N GLU A 52 -12.85 -24.93 -20.32
CA GLU A 52 -13.80 -25.65 -21.19
C GLU A 52 -15.08 -24.82 -21.43
N THR A 53 -15.63 -24.24 -20.36
CA THR A 53 -16.82 -23.39 -20.45
C THR A 53 -16.58 -22.15 -21.31
N GLN A 54 -15.43 -21.47 -21.16
CA GLN A 54 -15.15 -20.25 -21.91
C GLN A 54 -14.86 -20.55 -23.38
N VAL A 55 -14.07 -21.59 -23.66
CA VAL A 55 -13.81 -22.05 -25.02
C VAL A 55 -15.13 -22.42 -25.71
N THR A 56 -16.00 -23.17 -25.05
CA THR A 56 -17.33 -23.54 -25.58
C THR A 56 -18.18 -22.31 -25.92
N SER A 57 -18.19 -21.30 -25.05
CA SER A 57 -18.90 -20.04 -25.28
C SER A 57 -18.39 -19.33 -26.54
N PHE A 58 -17.07 -19.24 -26.68
CA PHE A 58 -16.44 -18.65 -27.87
C PHE A 58 -16.76 -19.44 -29.16
N LEU A 59 -16.61 -20.78 -29.14
CA LEU A 59 -16.91 -21.62 -30.29
C LEU A 59 -18.38 -21.53 -30.71
N THR A 60 -19.30 -21.46 -29.74
CA THR A 60 -20.73 -21.27 -30.00
C THR A 60 -20.99 -19.97 -30.75
N TYR A 61 -20.31 -18.89 -30.36
CA TYR A 61 -20.38 -17.62 -31.08
C TYR A 61 -19.80 -17.72 -32.49
N CYS A 62 -18.63 -18.33 -32.67
CA CYS A 62 -18.04 -18.54 -33.99
C CYS A 62 -18.98 -19.32 -34.93
N LEU A 63 -19.67 -20.35 -34.43
CA LEU A 63 -20.67 -21.09 -35.21
C LEU A 63 -21.85 -20.22 -35.63
N GLN A 64 -22.33 -19.34 -34.73
CA GLN A 64 -23.42 -18.40 -35.04
C GLN A 64 -23.00 -17.36 -36.10
N GLU A 65 -21.75 -16.89 -36.05
CA GLU A 65 -21.20 -15.93 -37.01
C GLU A 65 -20.90 -16.57 -38.37
N ALA A 66 -20.44 -17.83 -38.38
CA ALA A 66 -20.24 -18.60 -39.60
C ALA A 66 -21.55 -18.76 -40.39
N ASN A 67 -22.69 -18.94 -39.71
CA ASN A 67 -24.01 -18.96 -40.34
C ASN A 67 -24.40 -17.61 -41.00
N LYS A 68 -23.72 -16.52 -40.65
CA LYS A 68 -23.87 -15.19 -41.27
C LYS A 68 -22.79 -14.91 -42.32
N GLY A 69 -21.99 -15.92 -42.69
CA GLY A 69 -20.88 -15.80 -43.63
C GLY A 69 -19.60 -15.21 -43.06
N ARG A 70 -19.48 -15.07 -41.73
CA ARG A 70 -18.28 -14.56 -41.05
C ARG A 70 -17.53 -15.72 -40.40
N VAL A 71 -16.40 -16.10 -41.00
CA VAL A 71 -15.55 -17.18 -40.51
C VAL A 71 -14.40 -16.59 -39.70
N PHE A 72 -14.14 -17.15 -38.52
CA PHE A 72 -13.00 -16.76 -37.69
C PHE A 72 -11.75 -17.56 -38.07
N GLU A 73 -10.63 -16.88 -38.28
CA GLU A 73 -9.34 -17.50 -38.55
C GLU A 73 -8.56 -17.67 -37.25
N PHE A 74 -8.13 -18.90 -36.96
CA PHE A 74 -7.43 -19.21 -35.71
C PHE A 74 -5.91 -19.00 -35.79
N GLY A 75 -5.34 -18.84 -36.99
CA GLY A 75 -3.91 -18.61 -37.20
C GLY A 75 -3.40 -17.39 -36.43
N ASP A 76 -2.23 -17.52 -35.81
CA ASP A 76 -1.58 -16.53 -34.92
C ASP A 76 -2.42 -16.05 -33.71
N CYS A 77 -3.63 -16.60 -33.51
CA CYS A 77 -4.48 -16.21 -32.40
C CYS A 77 -3.94 -16.79 -31.08
N SER A 78 -3.91 -15.99 -30.02
CA SER A 78 -3.56 -16.49 -28.70
C SER A 78 -4.72 -17.27 -28.08
N PHE A 79 -4.43 -18.43 -27.49
CA PHE A 79 -5.41 -19.17 -26.69
C PHE A 79 -5.98 -18.32 -25.53
N GLY A 80 -5.17 -17.43 -24.96
CA GLY A 80 -5.62 -16.48 -23.94
C GLY A 80 -6.71 -15.53 -24.44
N ASN A 81 -6.63 -15.10 -25.71
CA ASN A 81 -7.65 -14.25 -26.33
C ASN A 81 -8.96 -15.02 -26.53
N LEU A 82 -8.90 -16.31 -26.88
CA LEU A 82 -10.10 -17.15 -26.97
C LEU A 82 -10.79 -17.28 -25.61
N LEU A 83 -10.01 -17.49 -24.55
CA LEU A 83 -10.54 -17.54 -23.19
C LEU A 83 -11.17 -16.22 -22.78
N PHE A 84 -10.48 -15.10 -23.03
CA PHE A 84 -10.98 -13.76 -22.73
C PHE A 84 -12.29 -13.49 -23.49
N ALA A 85 -12.31 -13.74 -24.80
CA ALA A 85 -13.50 -13.57 -25.64
C ALA A 85 -14.66 -14.46 -25.18
N GLY A 86 -14.38 -15.70 -24.77
CA GLY A 86 -15.39 -16.61 -24.22
C GLY A 86 -16.07 -16.06 -22.97
N VAL A 87 -15.29 -15.52 -22.03
CA VAL A 87 -15.80 -14.85 -20.82
C VAL A 87 -16.59 -13.60 -21.20
N PHE A 88 -16.05 -12.77 -22.08
CA PHE A 88 -16.67 -11.53 -22.55
C PHE A 88 -18.04 -11.77 -23.15
N LEU A 89 -18.16 -12.77 -24.03
CA LEU A 89 -19.43 -13.19 -24.63
C LEU A 89 -20.42 -13.70 -23.58
N ARG A 90 -19.96 -14.55 -22.65
CA ARG A 90 -20.80 -15.10 -21.58
C ARG A 90 -21.34 -14.03 -20.64
N LEU A 91 -20.56 -12.99 -20.39
CA LEU A 91 -20.94 -11.88 -19.52
C LEU A 91 -21.68 -10.75 -20.25
N GLY A 92 -22.05 -10.95 -21.52
CA GLY A 92 -22.86 -10.01 -22.28
C GLY A 92 -22.09 -8.76 -22.72
N TYR A 93 -20.85 -8.92 -23.15
CA TYR A 93 -19.98 -7.86 -23.68
C TYR A 93 -19.55 -6.82 -22.63
N ASP A 94 -19.49 -7.21 -21.35
CA ASP A 94 -18.98 -6.36 -20.27
C ASP A 94 -17.48 -6.61 -20.04
N PHE A 95 -16.65 -5.67 -20.49
CA PHE A 95 -15.18 -5.81 -20.47
C PHE A 95 -14.61 -5.79 -19.04
N ASN A 96 -15.11 -4.90 -18.18
CA ASN A 96 -14.60 -4.75 -16.81
C ASN A 96 -14.99 -5.96 -15.95
N ARG A 97 -16.20 -6.50 -16.12
CA ARG A 97 -16.58 -7.77 -15.47
C ARG A 97 -15.78 -8.94 -16.00
N THR A 98 -15.40 -8.94 -17.27
CA THR A 98 -14.55 -9.99 -17.87
C THR A 98 -13.19 -10.04 -17.20
N ILE A 99 -12.55 -8.89 -17.01
CA ILE A 99 -11.27 -8.81 -16.29
C ILE A 99 -11.43 -9.30 -14.85
N ALA A 100 -12.45 -8.83 -14.12
CA ALA A 100 -12.69 -9.23 -12.74
C ALA A 100 -12.96 -10.75 -12.59
N ASP A 101 -13.65 -11.36 -13.56
CA ASP A 101 -13.92 -12.80 -13.59
C ASP A 101 -12.63 -13.60 -13.78
N LEU A 102 -11.79 -13.20 -14.74
CA LEU A 102 -10.48 -13.81 -14.99
C LEU A 102 -9.52 -13.63 -13.80
N GLU A 103 -9.47 -12.45 -13.20
CA GLU A 103 -8.66 -12.17 -12.00
C GLU A 103 -9.07 -13.09 -10.84
N ARG A 104 -10.39 -13.29 -10.63
CA ARG A 104 -10.90 -14.17 -9.57
C ARG A 104 -10.53 -15.63 -9.77
N GLU A 105 -10.55 -16.12 -11.02
CA GLU A 105 -10.28 -17.52 -11.33
C GLU A 105 -8.80 -17.85 -11.41
N PHE A 106 -7.98 -16.97 -12.01
CA PHE A 106 -6.55 -17.20 -12.17
C PHE A 106 -5.69 -16.63 -11.03
N LYS A 107 -6.24 -15.71 -10.22
CA LYS A 107 -5.59 -15.11 -9.05
C LYS A 107 -4.14 -14.69 -9.32
N PRO A 108 -3.91 -13.80 -10.31
CA PRO A 108 -2.58 -13.27 -10.56
C PRO A 108 -2.01 -12.62 -9.28
N ALA A 109 -0.68 -12.58 -9.17
CA ALA A 109 -0.01 -12.00 -8.00
C ALA A 109 -0.28 -10.50 -7.81
N GLY A 110 -0.73 -9.82 -8.88
CA GLY A 110 -1.17 -8.42 -8.86
C GLY A 110 -2.57 -8.27 -9.45
N ARG A 111 -3.07 -7.04 -9.46
CA ARG A 111 -4.37 -6.71 -10.03
C ARG A 111 -4.22 -6.17 -11.44
N VAL A 112 -5.15 -6.52 -12.33
CA VAL A 112 -5.26 -5.94 -13.67
C VAL A 112 -6.52 -5.11 -13.70
N VAL A 113 -6.38 -3.83 -14.05
CA VAL A 113 -7.49 -2.87 -14.03
C VAL A 113 -7.58 -2.20 -15.39
N ASN A 114 -8.77 -2.18 -15.98
CA ASN A 114 -9.01 -1.40 -17.18
C ASN A 114 -9.07 0.10 -16.83
N VAL A 115 -8.47 0.92 -17.67
CA VAL A 115 -8.42 2.38 -17.46
C VAL A 115 -9.80 3.01 -17.68
N THR A 116 -10.60 2.50 -18.61
CA THR A 116 -11.92 3.04 -18.98
C THR A 116 -13.06 2.29 -18.29
N GLN A 117 -14.31 2.73 -18.51
CA GLN A 117 -15.51 2.03 -18.03
C GLN A 117 -15.84 0.77 -18.85
N GLY A 118 -14.95 0.37 -19.77
CA GLY A 118 -15.09 -0.82 -20.60
C GLY A 118 -15.64 -0.52 -22.01
N GLU A 119 -15.70 0.74 -22.40
CA GLU A 119 -16.11 1.13 -23.75
C GLU A 119 -15.06 0.77 -24.80
N ASN A 120 -15.53 0.49 -26.02
CA ASN A 120 -14.68 0.20 -27.16
C ASN A 120 -14.47 1.44 -28.01
N TYR A 121 -13.22 1.71 -28.39
CA TYR A 121 -12.85 2.84 -29.25
C TYR A 121 -11.86 2.40 -30.33
N VAL A 122 -11.88 3.13 -31.44
CA VAL A 122 -10.92 2.99 -32.54
C VAL A 122 -9.84 4.05 -32.38
N LEU A 123 -8.60 3.60 -32.18
CA LEU A 123 -7.44 4.47 -32.16
C LEU A 123 -7.01 4.80 -33.59
N VAL A 124 -6.89 6.09 -33.91
CA VAL A 124 -6.40 6.55 -35.21
C VAL A 124 -5.28 7.57 -35.05
N GLY A 125 -4.44 7.70 -36.07
CA GLY A 125 -3.27 8.59 -36.06
C GLY A 125 -3.25 9.60 -37.20
N LEU A 126 -2.66 10.76 -36.96
CA LEU A 126 -2.35 11.75 -37.99
C LEU A 126 -0.88 12.13 -37.88
N LYS A 127 -0.13 12.01 -38.97
CA LYS A 127 1.28 12.37 -39.04
C LYS A 127 1.48 13.85 -39.35
N SER A 128 2.69 14.35 -39.11
CA SER A 128 3.09 15.74 -39.35
C SER A 128 3.02 16.17 -40.82
N ASP A 129 3.22 15.24 -41.76
CA ASP A 129 3.00 15.44 -43.20
C ASP A 129 1.52 15.37 -43.61
N GLY A 130 0.62 15.10 -42.66
CA GLY A 130 -0.81 14.95 -42.90
C GLY A 130 -1.25 13.54 -43.33
N THR A 131 -0.37 12.55 -43.30
CA THR A 131 -0.73 11.13 -43.52
C THR A 131 -1.68 10.65 -42.42
N PHE A 132 -2.78 10.02 -42.80
CA PHE A 132 -3.75 9.43 -41.89
C PHE A 132 -3.45 7.94 -41.69
N LEU A 133 -3.50 7.49 -40.42
CA LEU A 133 -3.35 6.09 -40.02
C LEU A 133 -4.70 5.64 -39.45
N CYS A 134 -5.31 4.63 -40.05
CA CYS A 134 -6.72 4.32 -39.85
C CYS A 134 -7.02 3.47 -38.61
N ASP A 135 -6.02 2.82 -38.03
CA ASP A 135 -6.15 1.98 -36.84
C ASP A 135 -4.83 1.80 -36.07
N GLU A 136 -4.87 1.05 -34.96
CA GLU A 136 -3.69 0.72 -34.16
C GLU A 136 -2.66 -0.10 -34.95
N ALA A 137 -3.10 -1.00 -35.83
CA ALA A 137 -2.22 -1.86 -36.61
C ALA A 137 -1.36 -1.03 -37.57
N GLU A 138 -1.94 -0.03 -38.25
CA GLU A 138 -1.18 0.90 -39.10
C GLU A 138 -0.19 1.73 -38.27
N ILE A 139 -0.57 2.18 -37.07
CA ILE A 139 0.31 2.97 -36.17
C ILE A 139 1.58 2.19 -35.81
N VAL A 140 1.45 0.89 -35.50
CA VAL A 140 2.58 0.04 -35.08
C VAL A 140 3.27 -0.68 -36.24
N SER A 141 2.78 -0.52 -37.47
CA SER A 141 3.37 -1.13 -38.67
C SER A 141 4.52 -0.29 -39.26
N PRO A 142 5.39 -0.87 -40.11
CA PRO A 142 6.40 -0.11 -40.83
C PRO A 142 5.80 1.07 -41.61
N GLN A 143 6.20 2.28 -41.25
CA GLN A 143 5.70 3.54 -41.82
C GLN A 143 6.83 4.50 -42.18
N ASN A 144 6.50 5.61 -42.84
CA ASN A 144 7.48 6.66 -43.15
C ASN A 144 8.07 7.27 -41.86
N SER A 145 9.21 7.95 -41.94
CA SER A 145 9.89 8.51 -40.76
C SER A 145 9.29 9.83 -40.23
N GLN A 146 8.16 10.28 -40.77
CA GLN A 146 7.51 11.50 -40.29
C GLN A 146 6.97 11.28 -38.88
N VAL A 147 7.00 12.33 -38.07
CA VAL A 147 6.50 12.30 -36.69
C VAL A 147 4.99 12.05 -36.68
N LEU A 148 4.54 11.14 -35.81
CA LEU A 148 3.12 10.97 -35.50
C LEU A 148 2.62 12.18 -34.68
N GLU A 149 2.04 13.16 -35.37
CA GLU A 149 1.64 14.44 -34.79
C GLU A 149 0.59 14.27 -33.69
N GLU A 150 -0.47 13.50 -33.95
CA GLU A 150 -1.59 13.42 -33.03
C GLU A 150 -2.40 12.12 -33.18
N ILE A 151 -2.81 11.53 -32.05
CA ILE A 151 -3.73 10.38 -32.00
C ILE A 151 -5.15 10.78 -31.60
N TYR A 152 -6.16 10.02 -32.00
CA TYR A 152 -7.56 10.26 -31.67
C TYR A 152 -8.29 8.96 -31.33
N LEU A 153 -9.25 9.03 -30.42
CA LEU A 153 -10.16 7.93 -30.07
C LEU A 153 -11.53 8.19 -30.69
N LEU A 154 -11.93 7.31 -31.61
CA LEU A 154 -13.21 7.38 -32.32
C LEU A 154 -14.15 6.28 -31.82
N GLU A 155 -15.46 6.48 -31.98
CA GLU A 155 -16.45 5.45 -31.65
C GLU A 155 -16.47 4.31 -32.68
N ASN A 156 -16.24 4.65 -33.94
CA ASN A 156 -16.25 3.72 -35.07
C ASN A 156 -15.15 4.10 -36.06
N TYR A 157 -14.75 3.14 -36.90
CA TYR A 157 -13.89 3.38 -38.05
C TYR A 157 -14.49 4.45 -38.97
N LEU A 158 -13.63 5.26 -39.58
CA LEU A 158 -14.06 6.20 -40.62
C LEU A 158 -14.50 5.43 -41.86
N THR A 159 -15.59 5.88 -42.49
CA THR A 159 -16.01 5.36 -43.79
C THR A 159 -15.05 5.76 -44.89
N GLU A 160 -15.00 5.01 -46.00
CA GLU A 160 -14.17 5.36 -47.17
C GLU A 160 -14.40 6.80 -47.65
N ASN A 161 -15.66 7.25 -47.66
CA ASN A 161 -16.02 8.62 -48.02
C ASN A 161 -15.45 9.68 -47.05
N GLU A 162 -15.36 9.34 -45.76
CA GLU A 162 -14.78 10.22 -44.75
C GLU A 162 -13.26 10.26 -44.85
N ILE A 163 -12.62 9.12 -45.15
CA ILE A 163 -11.19 9.03 -45.41
C ILE A 163 -10.83 9.85 -46.65
N GLN A 164 -11.61 9.75 -47.73
CA GLN A 164 -11.40 10.56 -48.93
C GLN A 164 -11.50 12.05 -48.60
N LYS A 165 -12.56 12.47 -47.89
CA LYS A 165 -12.71 13.87 -47.46
C LYS A 165 -11.55 14.36 -46.60
N LEU A 166 -11.01 13.52 -45.71
CA LEU A 166 -9.87 13.85 -44.88
C LEU A 166 -8.60 14.02 -45.74
N ASN A 167 -8.41 13.16 -46.74
CA ASN A 167 -7.28 13.21 -47.65
C ASN A 167 -7.32 14.43 -48.58
N ASP A 168 -8.51 14.88 -48.96
CA ASP A 168 -8.72 16.08 -49.79
C ASP A 168 -8.43 17.41 -49.07
N LEU A 169 -8.15 17.40 -47.76
CA LEU A 169 -7.85 18.63 -47.00
C LEU A 169 -6.39 19.06 -47.17
N ASP A 170 -6.20 20.31 -47.61
CA ASP A 170 -4.90 20.86 -48.05
C ASP A 170 -3.87 21.10 -46.93
N ASN A 171 -4.26 21.08 -45.65
CA ASN A 171 -3.35 21.40 -44.56
C ASN A 171 -3.67 20.66 -43.26
N LEU A 172 -2.64 20.51 -42.44
CA LEU A 172 -2.70 19.78 -41.17
C LEU A 172 -3.73 20.37 -40.20
N LYS A 173 -3.89 21.69 -40.14
CA LYS A 173 -4.87 22.35 -39.27
C LYS A 173 -6.30 21.97 -39.63
N SER A 174 -6.63 21.92 -40.92
CA SER A 174 -7.92 21.45 -41.42
C SER A 174 -8.14 19.97 -41.10
N LYS A 175 -7.10 19.13 -41.28
CA LYS A 175 -7.16 17.70 -40.93
C LYS A 175 -7.37 17.48 -39.42
N LYS A 176 -6.70 18.23 -38.53
CA LYS A 176 -6.98 18.18 -37.09
C LYS A 176 -8.41 18.60 -36.75
N ASN A 177 -8.91 19.65 -37.41
CA ASN A 177 -10.29 20.12 -37.20
C ASN A 177 -11.35 19.08 -37.63
N PHE A 178 -11.06 18.22 -38.61
CA PHE A 178 -11.96 17.15 -39.05
C PHE A 178 -12.37 16.23 -37.89
N PHE A 179 -11.46 15.94 -36.96
CA PHE A 179 -11.70 15.02 -35.86
C PHE A 179 -12.50 15.64 -34.70
N LYS A 180 -12.59 16.97 -34.57
CA LYS A 180 -13.18 17.64 -33.39
C LYS A 180 -14.57 17.16 -33.00
N ASN A 181 -15.42 16.86 -33.99
CA ASN A 181 -16.81 16.42 -33.75
C ASN A 181 -16.97 14.89 -33.74
N LYS A 182 -15.87 14.14 -33.85
CA LYS A 182 -15.85 12.67 -33.94
C LYS A 182 -15.16 11.99 -32.76
N ILE A 183 -14.37 12.76 -32.00
CA ILE A 183 -13.62 12.27 -30.84
C ILE A 183 -14.57 11.90 -29.70
N ARG A 184 -14.28 10.79 -29.04
CA ARG A 184 -14.86 10.42 -27.75
C ARG A 184 -13.83 10.65 -26.65
N LYS A 185 -14.33 11.01 -25.47
CA LYS A 185 -13.55 11.23 -24.26
C LYS A 185 -13.90 10.11 -23.29
N PRO A 186 -13.11 9.03 -23.23
CA PRO A 186 -13.34 8.00 -22.24
C PRO A 186 -13.23 8.59 -20.84
N ILE A 187 -13.95 8.00 -19.88
CA ILE A 187 -13.89 8.38 -18.47
C ILE A 187 -13.17 7.27 -17.72
N ILE A 188 -12.33 7.66 -16.77
CA ILE A 188 -11.56 6.72 -15.95
C ILE A 188 -12.49 5.78 -15.15
N SER A 189 -12.09 4.52 -14.99
CA SER A 189 -12.77 3.59 -14.07
C SER A 189 -12.56 4.00 -12.61
N VAL A 190 -13.53 3.67 -11.76
CA VAL A 190 -13.44 3.97 -10.31
C VAL A 190 -12.24 3.26 -9.69
N GLU A 191 -11.98 2.04 -10.13
CA GLU A 191 -10.85 1.23 -9.69
C GLU A 191 -9.52 1.85 -10.12
N ALA A 192 -9.39 2.28 -11.38
CA ALA A 192 -8.16 2.91 -11.85
C ALA A 192 -7.90 4.25 -11.14
N GLN A 193 -8.95 5.06 -10.95
CA GLN A 193 -8.85 6.31 -10.19
C GLN A 193 -8.34 6.07 -8.77
N SER A 194 -8.98 5.16 -8.04
CA SER A 194 -8.58 4.84 -6.66
C SER A 194 -7.14 4.34 -6.57
N VAL A 195 -6.71 3.48 -7.50
CA VAL A 195 -5.33 2.97 -7.50
C VAL A 195 -4.33 4.09 -7.81
N LEU A 196 -4.59 4.94 -8.81
CA LEU A 196 -3.70 6.04 -9.15
C LEU A 196 -3.60 7.09 -8.04
N GLU A 197 -4.70 7.40 -7.35
CA GLU A 197 -4.73 8.39 -6.26
C GLU A 197 -4.02 7.91 -4.98
N THR A 198 -3.97 6.60 -4.75
CA THR A 198 -3.40 5.99 -3.54
C THR A 198 -2.03 5.35 -3.74
N ALA A 199 -1.55 5.24 -4.98
CA ALA A 199 -0.28 4.62 -5.28
C ALA A 199 0.91 5.34 -4.61
N ASP A 200 1.87 4.56 -4.10
CA ASP A 200 3.15 5.09 -3.60
C ASP A 200 4.17 5.32 -4.75
N LEU A 201 4.03 4.54 -5.82
CA LEU A 201 4.87 4.55 -7.01
C LEU A 201 4.00 4.30 -8.24
N ILE A 202 4.07 5.20 -9.22
CA ILE A 202 3.44 5.09 -10.53
C ILE A 202 4.56 4.96 -11.55
N ILE A 203 4.51 3.92 -12.38
CA ILE A 203 5.52 3.66 -13.41
C ILE A 203 4.83 3.78 -14.77
N PHE A 204 5.30 4.72 -15.57
CA PHE A 204 4.99 4.76 -17.00
C PHE A 204 6.02 3.85 -17.67
N GLY A 205 5.59 2.64 -18.02
CA GLY A 205 6.46 1.60 -18.55
C GLY A 205 6.99 1.96 -19.95
N PRO A 206 8.09 1.31 -20.39
CA PRO A 206 8.52 1.39 -21.78
C PRO A 206 7.54 0.61 -22.67
N GLY A 207 7.52 0.92 -23.97
CA GLY A 207 6.64 0.27 -24.94
C GLY A 207 6.15 1.24 -26.00
N THR A 208 5.13 0.84 -26.77
CA THR A 208 4.50 1.72 -27.74
C THR A 208 3.76 2.86 -27.02
N GLN A 209 4.35 4.04 -27.08
CA GLN A 209 3.87 5.28 -26.51
C GLN A 209 2.53 5.70 -27.13
N HIS A 210 2.44 5.75 -28.46
CA HIS A 210 1.26 6.23 -29.18
C HIS A 210 0.13 5.19 -29.27
N SER A 211 0.47 3.90 -29.36
CA SER A 211 -0.51 2.82 -29.44
C SER A 211 -1.05 2.37 -28.08
N SER A 212 -0.22 2.37 -27.03
CA SER A 212 -0.61 1.78 -25.72
C SER A 212 -0.77 2.82 -24.60
N LEU A 213 0.18 3.75 -24.45
CA LEU A 213 0.21 4.64 -23.29
C LEU A 213 -0.64 5.91 -23.47
N PHE A 214 -0.35 6.71 -24.50
CA PHE A 214 -1.02 7.98 -24.76
C PHE A 214 -2.54 7.87 -24.93
N PRO A 215 -3.11 6.80 -25.52
CA PRO A 215 -4.56 6.61 -25.55
C PRO A 215 -5.18 6.55 -24.15
N SER A 216 -4.50 5.93 -23.20
CA SER A 216 -4.95 5.85 -21.80
C SER A 216 -4.92 7.23 -21.12
N TYR A 217 -3.99 8.11 -21.49
CA TYR A 217 -3.87 9.45 -20.90
C TYR A 217 -4.92 10.45 -21.40
N LEU A 218 -5.54 10.16 -22.55
CA LEU A 218 -6.69 10.92 -23.05
C LEU A 218 -7.98 10.69 -22.24
N CYS A 219 -7.98 9.68 -21.38
CA CYS A 219 -9.10 9.36 -20.51
C CYS A 219 -9.28 10.44 -19.42
N GLU A 220 -10.49 10.97 -19.33
CA GLU A 220 -10.85 11.99 -18.35
C GLU A 220 -10.71 11.44 -16.93
N GLY A 221 -9.92 12.13 -16.10
CA GLY A 221 -9.61 11.74 -14.72
C GLY A 221 -8.25 11.07 -14.57
N VAL A 222 -7.63 10.52 -15.62
CA VAL A 222 -6.29 9.88 -15.51
C VAL A 222 -5.21 10.91 -15.18
N GLY A 223 -5.14 12.00 -15.95
CA GLY A 223 -4.18 13.08 -15.69
C GLY A 223 -4.40 13.73 -14.32
N GLU A 224 -5.65 13.94 -13.94
CA GLU A 224 -6.03 14.52 -12.65
C GLU A 224 -5.65 13.60 -11.48
N ALA A 225 -5.96 12.31 -11.55
CA ALA A 225 -5.61 11.34 -10.50
C ALA A 225 -4.09 11.24 -10.31
N ILE A 226 -3.33 11.20 -11.41
CA ILE A 226 -1.87 11.16 -11.37
C ILE A 226 -1.32 12.46 -10.78
N SER A 227 -1.72 13.63 -11.29
CA SER A 227 -1.15 14.91 -10.88
C SER A 227 -1.49 15.28 -9.43
N THR A 228 -2.68 14.92 -8.96
CA THR A 228 -3.12 15.21 -7.58
C THR A 228 -2.47 14.30 -6.53
N ASN A 229 -2.01 13.10 -6.92
CA ASN A 229 -1.25 12.22 -6.04
C ASN A 229 0.17 12.77 -5.80
N LYS A 230 0.30 13.69 -4.85
CA LYS A 230 1.59 14.30 -4.44
C LYS A 230 2.48 13.33 -3.65
N THR A 231 1.94 12.18 -3.28
CA THR A 231 2.61 11.14 -2.52
C THR A 231 3.07 9.98 -3.39
N ALA A 232 2.86 9.97 -4.70
CA ALA A 232 3.48 8.98 -5.57
C ALA A 232 4.84 9.50 -6.05
N GLU A 233 5.85 8.62 -6.06
CA GLU A 233 6.92 8.76 -7.04
C GLU A 233 6.37 8.35 -8.41
N LYS A 234 6.71 9.09 -9.46
CA LYS A 234 6.13 8.94 -10.80
C LYS A 234 7.27 8.83 -11.79
N VAL A 235 7.57 7.62 -12.21
CA VAL A 235 8.78 7.30 -12.96
C VAL A 235 8.41 7.03 -14.41
N PHE A 236 8.93 7.83 -15.32
CA PHE A 236 8.84 7.58 -16.76
C PHE A 236 10.05 6.78 -17.22
N VAL A 237 9.82 5.56 -17.72
CA VAL A 237 10.85 4.69 -18.29
C VAL A 237 10.76 4.80 -19.81
N ALA A 238 11.66 5.56 -20.41
CA ALA A 238 11.65 5.78 -21.85
C ALA A 238 12.04 4.51 -22.62
N ASN A 239 11.62 4.42 -23.87
CA ASN A 239 12.11 3.37 -24.77
C ASN A 239 13.63 3.49 -24.95
N THR A 240 14.32 2.36 -25.10
CA THR A 240 15.76 2.39 -25.40
C THR A 240 16.02 2.73 -26.86
N ARG A 241 15.09 2.38 -27.76
CA ARG A 241 15.23 2.52 -29.21
C ARG A 241 13.99 3.10 -29.83
N LYS A 242 14.15 3.60 -31.06
CA LYS A 242 13.04 3.98 -31.93
C LYS A 242 12.33 2.72 -32.43
N ASP A 243 11.03 2.65 -32.19
CA ASP A 243 10.12 1.69 -32.85
C ASP A 243 9.37 2.40 -34.00
N TYR A 244 8.41 1.73 -34.63
CA TYR A 244 7.75 2.28 -35.82
C TYR A 244 6.91 3.54 -35.58
N GLU A 245 6.40 3.79 -34.37
CA GLU A 245 5.52 4.93 -34.08
C GLU A 245 6.26 6.16 -33.54
N ILE A 246 7.48 5.98 -33.04
CA ILE A 246 8.34 7.08 -32.55
C ILE A 246 9.48 7.41 -33.54
N GLN A 247 9.30 7.07 -34.81
CA GLN A 247 10.20 7.48 -35.87
C GLN A 247 10.25 9.01 -35.97
N GLY A 248 11.45 9.57 -36.06
CA GLY A 248 11.64 11.03 -36.06
C GLY A 248 11.49 11.70 -34.68
N GLU A 249 11.19 10.94 -33.61
CA GLU A 249 11.13 11.47 -32.25
C GLU A 249 12.50 11.51 -31.57
N THR A 250 12.63 12.46 -30.64
CA THR A 250 13.72 12.53 -29.65
C THR A 250 13.15 12.32 -28.25
N MET A 251 14.01 12.07 -27.25
CA MET A 251 13.53 11.91 -25.86
C MET A 251 12.77 13.15 -25.36
N SER A 252 13.21 14.32 -25.79
CA SER A 252 12.60 15.62 -25.53
C SER A 252 11.17 15.69 -26.10
N SER A 253 11.00 15.33 -27.38
CA SER A 253 9.70 15.32 -28.01
C SER A 253 8.74 14.30 -27.36
N LEU A 254 9.22 13.11 -27.01
CA LEU A 254 8.41 12.10 -26.32
C LEU A 254 7.92 12.56 -24.94
N CYS A 255 8.79 13.18 -24.16
CA CYS A 255 8.39 13.74 -22.87
C CYS A 255 7.38 14.89 -23.03
N SER A 256 7.56 15.74 -24.05
CA SER A 256 6.60 16.80 -24.36
C SER A 256 5.24 16.22 -24.72
N LYS A 257 5.20 15.15 -25.51
CA LYS A 257 3.98 14.41 -25.86
C LYS A 257 3.34 13.74 -24.66
N LEU A 258 4.11 13.10 -23.80
CA LEU A 258 3.62 12.53 -22.54
C LEU A 258 2.82 13.57 -21.75
N HIS A 259 3.41 14.75 -21.52
CA HIS A 259 2.74 15.84 -20.82
C HIS A 259 1.56 16.42 -21.59
N TYR A 260 1.66 16.53 -22.91
CA TYR A 260 0.57 16.99 -23.76
C TYR A 260 -0.65 16.07 -23.66
N TYR A 261 -0.46 14.75 -23.73
CA TYR A 261 -1.54 13.77 -23.62
C TYR A 261 -2.09 13.64 -22.20
N LEU A 262 -1.24 13.69 -21.17
CA LEU A 262 -1.69 13.74 -19.76
C LEU A 262 -2.48 15.02 -19.45
N ASN A 263 -2.16 16.13 -20.13
CA ASN A 263 -2.96 17.36 -20.11
C ASN A 263 -4.15 17.32 -21.08
N ARG A 264 -4.52 16.14 -21.59
CA ARG A 264 -5.63 15.93 -22.52
C ARG A 264 -5.58 16.90 -23.69
N LYS A 265 -4.42 17.01 -24.33
CA LYS A 265 -4.15 17.90 -25.48
C LYS A 265 -4.31 19.39 -25.15
N GLY A 266 -4.01 19.76 -23.90
CA GLY A 266 -4.12 21.14 -23.39
C GLY A 266 -5.51 21.52 -22.88
N GLU A 267 -6.44 20.57 -22.74
CA GLU A 267 -7.74 20.82 -22.09
C GLU A 267 -7.60 21.09 -20.58
N ILE A 268 -6.61 20.47 -19.95
CA ILE A 268 -6.17 20.78 -18.59
C ILE A 268 -4.72 21.28 -18.62
N ASN A 269 -4.29 21.88 -17.51
CA ASN A 269 -2.96 22.49 -17.43
C ASN A 269 -2.34 22.26 -16.05
N HIS A 270 -1.80 21.07 -15.86
CA HIS A 270 -0.92 20.75 -14.75
C HIS A 270 0.54 20.81 -15.20
N PRO A 271 1.43 21.28 -14.32
CA PRO A 271 2.83 21.43 -14.68
C PRO A 271 3.51 20.05 -14.78
N PRO A 272 4.52 19.88 -15.66
CA PRO A 272 5.20 18.62 -15.89
C PRO A 272 5.66 17.85 -14.64
N GLU A 273 6.16 18.55 -13.63
CA GLU A 273 6.64 17.98 -12.36
C GLU A 273 5.52 17.34 -11.52
N SER A 274 4.26 17.65 -11.82
CA SER A 274 3.13 16.98 -11.18
C SER A 274 2.87 15.59 -11.77
N TYR A 275 3.28 15.35 -13.02
CA TYR A 275 3.06 14.08 -13.71
C TYR A 275 4.22 13.11 -13.56
N VAL A 276 5.46 13.62 -13.65
CA VAL A 276 6.66 12.80 -13.61
C VAL A 276 7.64 13.40 -12.62
N THR A 277 8.05 12.59 -11.65
CA THR A 277 9.07 12.96 -10.66
C THR A 277 10.46 12.51 -11.10
N ARG A 278 10.56 11.43 -11.89
CA ARG A 278 11.83 10.92 -12.41
C ARG A 278 11.75 10.37 -13.83
N TYR A 279 12.82 10.57 -14.58
CA TYR A 279 12.97 10.13 -15.97
C TYR A 279 14.14 9.14 -16.08
N PHE A 280 13.89 7.95 -16.63
CA PHE A 280 14.93 6.97 -16.92
C PHE A 280 15.23 6.98 -18.41
N PHE A 281 16.45 7.39 -18.76
CA PHE A 281 16.90 7.53 -20.13
C PHE A 281 18.09 6.63 -20.43
N GLN A 282 18.06 6.02 -21.62
CA GLN A 282 19.11 5.15 -22.10
C GLN A 282 20.33 5.94 -22.55
N GLU A 283 21.49 5.61 -21.99
CA GLU A 283 22.80 5.98 -22.51
C GLU A 283 23.57 4.70 -22.87
N PRO A 284 23.74 4.40 -24.16
CA PRO A 284 24.41 3.18 -24.58
C PRO A 284 25.91 3.21 -24.21
N SER A 285 26.36 2.20 -23.47
CA SER A 285 27.77 2.03 -23.11
C SER A 285 28.40 0.84 -23.87
N GLY A 286 29.59 1.03 -24.45
CA GLY A 286 30.39 -0.03 -25.10
C GLY A 286 30.32 -0.13 -26.64
N LEU A 287 31.39 -0.67 -27.24
CA LEU A 287 31.63 -0.73 -28.70
C LEU A 287 30.61 -1.56 -29.50
N GLN A 288 29.80 -2.42 -28.87
CA GLN A 288 28.80 -3.25 -29.56
C GLN A 288 27.44 -2.56 -29.78
N LYS A 289 27.31 -1.29 -29.35
CA LYS A 289 26.08 -0.50 -29.40
C LYS A 289 26.17 0.70 -30.35
N THR A 290 27.29 0.88 -31.06
CA THR A 290 27.44 1.92 -32.10
C THR A 290 26.64 1.57 -33.36
N GLY A 291 25.87 2.53 -33.90
CA GLY A 291 25.15 2.39 -35.17
C GLY A 291 23.75 1.77 -35.10
N LYS A 292 23.11 1.75 -33.93
CA LYS A 292 21.71 1.32 -33.75
C LYS A 292 20.80 2.52 -33.49
N ASP A 293 19.51 2.38 -33.79
CA ASP A 293 18.50 3.45 -33.70
C ASP A 293 18.07 3.74 -32.25
N TYR A 294 19.03 4.16 -31.43
CA TYR A 294 18.77 4.66 -30.08
C TYR A 294 18.01 6.00 -30.15
N LEU A 295 17.18 6.27 -29.14
CA LEU A 295 16.59 7.60 -28.98
C LEU A 295 17.68 8.62 -28.64
N GLU A 296 17.67 9.75 -29.34
CA GLU A 296 18.68 10.79 -29.18
C GLU A 296 18.42 11.63 -27.92
N LEU A 297 19.49 11.83 -27.14
CA LEU A 297 19.57 12.77 -26.02
C LEU A 297 20.06 14.12 -26.53
N GLU A 298 19.15 15.09 -26.64
CA GLU A 298 19.53 16.47 -26.95
C GLU A 298 20.04 17.17 -25.67
N SER A 299 21.29 17.65 -25.67
CA SER A 299 21.91 18.31 -24.52
C SER A 299 21.43 19.76 -24.31
N ASP A 300 20.90 20.40 -25.36
CA ASP A 300 20.84 21.87 -25.40
C ASP A 300 19.42 22.45 -25.26
N ASN A 301 18.36 21.64 -25.32
CA ASN A 301 16.99 22.15 -25.48
C ASN A 301 15.90 21.56 -24.57
N PHE A 302 16.24 20.78 -23.52
CA PHE A 302 15.20 20.18 -22.70
C PHE A 302 15.37 20.35 -21.18
N ALA A 303 14.52 21.22 -20.64
CA ALA A 303 14.53 21.70 -19.26
C ALA A 303 13.74 20.77 -18.32
N PHE A 304 14.26 19.56 -18.07
CA PHE A 304 13.89 18.83 -16.86
C PHE A 304 15.04 18.92 -15.85
N PRO A 305 14.75 19.16 -14.55
CA PRO A 305 15.80 19.30 -13.55
C PRO A 305 16.72 18.07 -13.58
N SER A 306 18.03 18.27 -13.68
CA SER A 306 19.02 17.17 -13.69
C SER A 306 18.91 16.20 -12.52
N ARG A 307 18.32 16.65 -11.40
CA ARG A 307 18.03 15.83 -10.21
C ARG A 307 16.90 14.80 -10.41
N GLN A 308 16.08 14.97 -11.44
CA GLN A 308 14.96 14.08 -11.79
C GLN A 308 15.36 13.04 -12.85
N THR A 309 16.48 13.23 -13.55
CA THR A 309 16.85 12.38 -14.68
C THR A 309 17.96 11.40 -14.30
N ILE A 310 17.74 10.12 -14.56
CA ILE A 310 18.73 9.04 -14.41
C ILE A 310 19.09 8.56 -15.80
N ILE A 311 20.33 8.84 -16.20
CA ILE A 311 20.90 8.49 -17.49
C ILE A 311 21.92 7.37 -17.26
N THR A 312 21.66 6.19 -17.81
CA THR A 312 22.56 5.02 -17.68
C THR A 312 22.22 3.98 -18.74
N ASP A 313 22.98 2.90 -18.76
CA ASP A 313 22.72 1.76 -19.63
C ASP A 313 21.65 0.84 -19.01
N TRP A 314 20.41 0.98 -19.47
CA TRP A 314 19.28 0.18 -19.03
C TRP A 314 19.16 -1.15 -19.76
N GLU A 315 19.99 -1.45 -20.75
CA GLU A 315 19.87 -2.67 -21.56
C GLU A 315 20.60 -3.87 -20.93
N SER A 316 19.94 -5.03 -20.84
CA SER A 316 20.62 -6.32 -20.62
C SER A 316 21.15 -6.87 -21.94
N ASP A 317 20.31 -6.74 -22.98
CA ASP A 317 20.59 -7.07 -24.36
C ASP A 317 20.19 -5.89 -25.23
N SER A 318 20.79 -5.85 -26.43
CA SER A 318 20.51 -4.87 -27.46
C SER A 318 19.00 -4.77 -27.77
N GLY A 319 18.34 -3.68 -27.33
CA GLY A 319 16.93 -3.38 -27.58
C GLY A 319 15.99 -3.82 -26.47
N LYS A 320 16.51 -4.40 -25.38
CA LYS A 320 15.72 -4.95 -24.29
C LYS A 320 16.18 -4.39 -22.95
N HIS A 321 15.25 -3.76 -22.24
CA HIS A 321 15.46 -3.32 -20.87
C HIS A 321 15.87 -4.49 -19.96
N SER A 322 16.88 -4.26 -19.14
CA SER A 322 17.23 -5.11 -18.01
C SER A 322 16.23 -4.87 -16.89
N GLY A 323 15.26 -5.77 -16.76
CA GLY A 323 14.23 -5.69 -15.71
C GLY A 323 14.85 -5.56 -14.31
N ASN A 324 15.96 -6.25 -14.04
CA ASN A 324 16.66 -6.16 -12.76
C ASN A 324 17.23 -4.76 -12.51
N ARG A 325 17.88 -4.13 -13.49
CA ARG A 325 18.45 -2.77 -13.30
C ARG A 325 17.36 -1.74 -13.05
N VAL A 326 16.27 -1.80 -13.83
CA VAL A 326 15.12 -0.90 -13.64
C VAL A 326 14.52 -1.13 -12.25
N LEU A 327 14.30 -2.39 -11.87
CA LEU A 327 13.73 -2.74 -10.56
C LEU A 327 14.64 -2.32 -9.39
N ASP A 328 15.95 -2.54 -9.49
CA ASP A 328 16.93 -2.16 -8.46
C ASP A 328 16.88 -0.64 -8.22
N GLU A 329 16.80 0.16 -9.29
CA GLU A 329 16.68 1.61 -9.16
C GLU A 329 15.33 2.04 -8.58
N LEU A 330 14.23 1.42 -9.00
CA LEU A 330 12.90 1.68 -8.42
C LEU A 330 12.87 1.34 -6.93
N ILE A 331 13.47 0.22 -6.54
CA ILE A 331 13.63 -0.18 -5.13
C ILE A 331 14.52 0.83 -4.39
N ALA A 332 15.60 1.32 -5.00
CA ALA A 332 16.46 2.34 -4.41
C ALA A 332 15.70 3.64 -4.14
N ILE A 333 14.87 4.10 -5.10
CA ILE A 333 14.01 5.28 -4.96
C ILE A 333 13.00 5.09 -3.83
N VAL A 334 12.29 3.95 -3.81
CA VAL A 334 11.32 3.64 -2.76
C VAL A 334 12.00 3.54 -1.40
N ASN A 335 13.19 2.95 -1.32
CA ASN A 335 13.96 2.83 -0.08
C ASN A 335 14.54 4.17 0.40
N GLU A 336 15.05 5.01 -0.51
CA GLU A 336 15.49 6.37 -0.19
C GLU A 336 14.33 7.14 0.42
N ARG A 337 13.15 7.05 -0.20
CA ARG A 337 11.95 7.68 0.30
C ARG A 337 11.43 7.06 1.60
N ALA A 338 11.50 5.75 1.76
CA ALA A 338 11.18 5.09 3.02
C ALA A 338 12.14 5.58 4.11
N LYS A 339 13.44 5.72 3.81
CA LYS A 339 14.42 6.31 4.73
C LYS A 339 14.17 7.79 5.01
N ILE A 340 13.74 8.58 4.02
CA ILE A 340 13.34 9.99 4.21
C ILE A 340 12.07 10.06 5.06
N SER A 341 11.06 9.27 4.73
CA SER A 341 9.79 9.12 5.46
C SER A 341 10.06 8.72 6.91
N LEU A 342 10.90 7.71 7.13
CA LEU A 342 11.38 7.26 8.45
C LEU A 342 12.22 8.34 9.16
N LYS A 343 13.03 9.12 8.44
CA LYS A 343 13.75 10.28 9.01
C LYS A 343 12.80 11.41 9.38
N THR A 344 11.71 11.60 8.63
CA THR A 344 10.67 12.62 8.90
C THR A 344 9.65 12.16 9.95
N PHE A 345 9.51 10.85 10.19
CA PHE A 345 8.91 10.32 11.40
C PHE A 345 9.97 10.31 12.52
N SER A 346 10.20 11.48 13.11
CA SER A 346 10.62 11.44 14.52
C SER A 346 9.48 10.76 15.27
N TYR A 347 9.67 9.49 15.66
CA TYR A 347 8.73 8.81 16.54
C TYR A 347 8.59 9.70 17.78
N MET A 348 7.41 10.26 17.94
CA MET A 348 7.06 11.06 19.09
C MET A 348 6.47 10.12 20.14
N VAL A 349 7.02 10.18 21.35
CA VAL A 349 6.60 9.42 22.52
C VAL A 349 5.67 10.29 23.35
N SER A 350 4.40 9.92 23.47
CA SER A 350 3.46 10.55 24.39
C SER A 350 3.51 9.86 25.74
N ILE A 351 4.11 10.50 26.72
CA ILE A 351 4.20 9.99 28.10
C ILE A 351 2.95 10.47 28.86
N VAL A 352 2.04 9.56 29.14
CA VAL A 352 0.77 9.83 29.84
C VAL A 352 0.97 9.59 31.33
N VAL A 353 0.78 10.66 32.10
CA VAL A 353 0.99 10.72 33.55
C VAL A 353 -0.34 10.99 34.26
N PRO A 354 -1.00 9.95 34.83
CA PRO A 354 -2.20 10.14 35.63
C PRO A 354 -1.83 10.69 37.01
N VAL A 355 -2.56 11.70 37.48
CA VAL A 355 -2.32 12.39 38.76
C VAL A 355 -3.59 12.40 39.61
N LEU A 356 -3.46 12.09 40.90
CA LEU A 356 -4.52 12.27 41.88
C LEU A 356 -3.88 12.36 43.28
N ASN A 357 -3.82 13.55 43.87
CA ASN A 357 -3.22 13.79 45.20
C ASN A 357 -1.77 13.26 45.32
N GLU A 358 -0.84 13.80 44.51
CA GLU A 358 0.59 13.42 44.47
C GLU A 358 1.51 14.64 44.62
N GLU A 359 1.13 15.65 45.44
CA GLU A 359 1.90 16.89 45.62
C GLU A 359 3.38 16.67 45.99
N ARG A 360 3.68 15.56 46.68
CA ARG A 360 5.02 15.23 47.20
C ARG A 360 5.98 14.70 46.14
N THR A 361 5.46 14.03 45.10
CA THR A 361 6.29 13.29 44.12
C THR A 361 6.15 13.84 42.71
N LEU A 362 5.05 14.53 42.40
CA LEU A 362 4.73 15.00 41.06
C LEU A 362 5.83 15.91 40.47
N GLU A 363 6.35 16.84 41.26
CA GLU A 363 7.40 17.75 40.79
C GLU A 363 8.68 17.00 40.41
N ILE A 364 9.10 16.05 41.25
CA ILE A 364 10.28 15.21 41.03
C ILE A 364 10.11 14.41 39.73
N VAL A 365 8.98 13.74 39.57
CA VAL A 365 8.68 12.92 38.39
C VAL A 365 8.69 13.77 37.11
N LEU A 366 8.00 14.92 37.11
CA LEU A 366 7.96 15.79 35.94
C LEU A 366 9.33 16.38 35.58
N ASN A 367 10.16 16.68 36.58
CA ASN A 367 11.53 17.16 36.32
C ASN A 367 12.39 16.05 35.72
N LYS A 368 12.33 14.81 36.24
CA LYS A 368 13.04 13.67 35.66
C LYS A 368 12.55 13.36 34.23
N LEU A 369 11.24 13.36 34.00
CA LEU A 369 10.66 13.18 32.66
C LEU A 369 11.07 14.30 31.71
N ASN A 370 11.20 15.55 32.17
CA ASN A 370 11.69 16.66 31.36
C ASN A 370 13.18 16.49 30.99
N LEU A 371 14.00 15.97 31.89
CA LEU A 371 15.43 15.72 31.65
C LEU A 371 15.70 14.48 30.78
N LEU A 372 14.76 13.54 30.67
CA LEU A 372 14.90 12.32 29.86
C LEU A 372 15.22 12.62 28.39
N ASN A 373 16.46 12.42 27.96
CA ASN A 373 16.86 12.75 26.60
C ASN A 373 16.63 11.57 25.63
N LEU A 374 15.60 11.67 24.80
CA LEU A 374 15.29 10.66 23.78
C LEU A 374 15.89 10.99 22.39
N GLN A 375 16.47 12.18 22.21
CA GLN A 375 17.06 12.61 20.93
C GLN A 375 18.16 11.69 20.39
N PRO A 376 19.07 11.11 21.20
CA PRO A 376 20.08 10.16 20.71
C PRO A 376 19.49 8.91 20.04
N TYR A 377 18.19 8.65 20.23
CA TYR A 377 17.48 7.53 19.63
C TYR A 377 16.56 7.95 18.47
N GLY A 378 16.63 9.22 18.04
CA GLY A 378 15.76 9.76 16.98
C GLY A 378 14.31 9.99 17.44
N LEU A 379 14.09 10.01 18.75
CA LEU A 379 12.76 10.09 19.37
C LEU A 379 12.52 11.49 19.94
N SER A 380 11.33 12.04 19.70
CA SER A 380 10.83 13.22 20.41
C SER A 380 9.86 12.80 21.50
N LYS A 381 9.54 13.70 22.44
CA LYS A 381 8.59 13.41 23.53
C LYS A 381 7.61 14.54 23.75
N GLU A 382 6.42 14.17 24.22
CA GLU A 382 5.55 15.07 24.96
C GLU A 382 5.16 14.42 26.29
N ILE A 383 4.86 15.26 27.27
CA ILE A 383 4.38 14.82 28.58
C ILE A 383 2.94 15.28 28.70
N ILE A 384 2.02 14.33 28.82
CA ILE A 384 0.60 14.56 28.98
C ILE A 384 0.24 14.24 30.43
N VAL A 385 -0.16 15.25 31.18
CA VAL A 385 -0.59 15.09 32.57
C VAL A 385 -2.11 15.15 32.61
N VAL A 386 -2.73 14.13 33.22
CA VAL A 386 -4.19 14.08 33.40
C VAL A 386 -4.50 14.02 34.88
N ASP A 387 -5.07 15.11 35.42
CA ASP A 387 -5.50 15.18 36.81
C ASP A 387 -6.91 14.59 36.98
N GLY A 388 -7.04 13.67 37.93
CA GLY A 388 -8.29 12.97 38.26
C GLY A 388 -9.15 13.68 39.32
N GLY A 389 -8.90 14.96 39.60
CA GLY A 389 -9.59 15.73 40.64
C GLY A 389 -8.81 15.83 41.94
N SER A 390 -7.53 16.22 41.87
CA SER A 390 -6.70 16.43 43.06
C SER A 390 -7.25 17.54 43.96
N GLN A 391 -7.16 17.34 45.27
CA GLN A 391 -7.58 18.26 46.34
C GLN A 391 -6.40 18.75 47.19
N ASP A 392 -5.18 18.30 46.90
CA ASP A 392 -3.93 18.75 47.52
C ASP A 392 -3.19 19.76 46.63
N GLY A 393 -1.92 20.06 46.94
CA GLY A 393 -1.08 20.97 46.16
C GLY A 393 -0.68 20.49 44.76
N SER A 394 -1.14 19.32 44.29
CA SER A 394 -0.74 18.76 42.98
C SER A 394 -1.02 19.72 41.82
N LEU A 395 -2.15 20.41 41.84
CA LEU A 395 -2.53 21.35 40.78
C LEU A 395 -1.61 22.58 40.73
N GLU A 396 -1.02 22.96 41.87
CA GLU A 396 -0.07 24.09 41.93
C GLU A 396 1.25 23.72 41.27
N VAL A 397 1.72 22.48 41.44
CA VAL A 397 2.93 21.94 40.78
C VAL A 397 2.82 21.96 39.26
N LEU A 398 1.60 21.86 38.72
CA LEU A 398 1.35 21.86 37.27
C LEU A 398 1.34 23.26 36.66
N LYS A 399 1.19 24.32 37.48
CA LYS A 399 1.23 25.70 37.00
C LYS A 399 2.63 26.05 36.51
N ASN A 400 2.69 26.87 35.46
CA ASN A 400 3.93 27.45 34.90
C ASN A 400 4.94 26.44 34.29
N LYS A 401 4.54 25.19 33.98
CA LYS A 401 5.37 24.21 33.27
C LYS A 401 5.04 24.19 31.78
N GLY A 402 5.69 25.03 30.98
CA GLY A 402 5.43 25.13 29.53
C GLY A 402 5.77 23.87 28.70
N TYR A 403 6.45 22.89 29.29
CA TYR A 403 6.85 21.64 28.64
C TYR A 403 5.86 20.48 28.84
N ILE A 404 4.75 20.69 29.58
CA ILE A 404 3.70 19.69 29.77
C ILE A 404 2.40 20.11 29.09
N ARG A 405 1.62 19.13 28.63
CA ARG A 405 0.22 19.31 28.24
C ARG A 405 -0.65 18.78 29.35
N TYR A 406 -1.41 19.66 29.97
CA TYR A 406 -2.20 19.34 31.16
C TYR A 406 -3.69 19.31 30.84
N PHE A 407 -4.39 18.31 31.38
CA PHE A 407 -5.83 18.11 31.26
C PHE A 407 -6.46 17.77 32.61
N ASN A 408 -7.71 18.19 32.79
CA ASN A 408 -8.57 17.73 33.87
C ASN A 408 -9.49 16.64 33.35
N LEU A 409 -9.63 15.56 34.11
CA LEU A 409 -10.63 14.54 33.82
C LEU A 409 -12.03 15.14 34.01
N PRO A 410 -13.01 14.84 33.14
CA PRO A 410 -14.40 15.27 33.33
C PRO A 410 -14.94 14.80 34.69
N LYS A 411 -15.78 15.62 35.33
CA LYS A 411 -16.27 15.35 36.70
C LYS A 411 -17.09 14.07 36.82
N GLU A 412 -17.67 13.61 35.72
CA GLU A 412 -18.49 12.40 35.65
C GLU A 412 -17.64 11.11 35.61
N ILE A 413 -16.33 11.23 35.39
CA ILE A 413 -15.41 10.11 35.21
C ILE A 413 -14.33 10.18 36.29
N ASN A 414 -13.99 9.06 36.90
CA ASN A 414 -12.95 8.99 37.92
C ASN A 414 -12.08 7.75 37.78
N GLY A 415 -10.90 7.79 38.38
CA GLY A 415 -10.00 6.64 38.45
C GLY A 415 -8.80 6.71 37.51
N ARG A 416 -7.78 5.92 37.84
CA ARG A 416 -6.49 5.92 37.14
C ARG A 416 -6.61 5.45 35.70
N GLY A 417 -7.42 4.42 35.44
CA GLY A 417 -7.65 3.91 34.11
C GLY A 417 -8.34 4.94 33.21
N ALA A 418 -9.29 5.70 33.76
CA ALA A 418 -9.94 6.79 33.03
C ALA A 418 -8.93 7.90 32.66
N ALA A 419 -8.06 8.29 33.58
CA ALA A 419 -7.01 9.27 33.31
C ALA A 419 -6.03 8.79 32.23
N LEU A 420 -5.60 7.52 32.27
CA LEU A 420 -4.73 6.92 31.26
C LEU A 420 -5.41 6.87 29.89
N ARG A 421 -6.68 6.47 29.81
CA ARG A 421 -7.47 6.46 28.57
C ARG A 421 -7.65 7.87 28.00
N TYR A 422 -7.99 8.82 28.84
CA TYR A 422 -8.16 10.22 28.44
C TYR A 422 -6.84 10.81 27.92
N GLY A 423 -5.72 10.57 28.60
CA GLY A 423 -4.41 11.01 28.13
C GLY A 423 -4.01 10.34 26.81
N SER A 424 -4.31 9.04 26.67
CA SER A 424 -4.06 8.27 25.44
C SER A 424 -4.84 8.81 24.24
N SER A 425 -6.08 9.25 24.44
CA SER A 425 -6.89 9.83 23.34
C SER A 425 -6.38 11.20 22.90
N HIS A 426 -5.65 11.91 23.76
CA HIS A 426 -5.04 13.22 23.48
C HIS A 426 -3.57 13.14 23.05
N ALA A 427 -3.01 11.92 22.95
CA ALA A 427 -1.65 11.64 22.50
C ALA A 427 -1.46 11.99 21.02
N ARG A 428 -0.43 12.79 20.73
CA ARG A 428 0.03 13.12 19.37
C ARG A 428 1.10 12.14 18.87
N GLY A 429 1.78 11.49 19.79
CA GLY A 429 2.84 10.53 19.52
C GLY A 429 2.37 9.24 18.85
N ASN A 430 3.27 8.61 18.11
CA ASN A 430 3.03 7.29 17.54
C ASN A 430 3.18 6.19 18.60
N ILE A 431 3.97 6.47 19.64
CA ILE A 431 4.16 5.61 20.80
C ILE A 431 3.50 6.27 22.01
N VAL A 432 2.71 5.52 22.77
CA VAL A 432 2.11 5.96 24.03
C VAL A 432 2.73 5.19 25.18
N VAL A 433 3.24 5.91 26.18
CA VAL A 433 3.84 5.34 27.38
C VAL A 433 2.99 5.72 28.58
N PHE A 434 2.60 4.73 29.37
CA PHE A 434 1.99 4.96 30.68
C PHE A 434 3.10 5.08 31.72
N PHE A 435 3.08 6.17 32.48
CA PHE A 435 4.08 6.46 33.50
C PHE A 435 3.41 7.10 34.71
N HIS A 436 3.47 6.46 35.88
CA HIS A 436 2.78 6.97 37.08
C HIS A 436 3.54 8.12 37.75
N SER A 437 2.82 9.03 38.42
CA SER A 437 3.38 10.20 39.11
C SER A 437 3.91 9.91 40.52
N ASP A 438 4.14 8.64 40.85
CA ASP A 438 4.43 8.16 42.20
C ASP A 438 5.93 8.04 42.55
N ASP A 439 6.81 8.33 41.60
CA ASP A 439 8.27 8.15 41.70
C ASP A 439 8.70 6.70 42.03
N GLU A 440 7.86 5.70 41.74
CA GLU A 440 8.23 4.29 41.93
C GLU A 440 9.06 3.72 40.77
N TYR A 441 9.01 4.34 39.58
CA TYR A 441 9.74 3.92 38.37
C TYR A 441 10.77 4.97 37.93
N GLU A 442 11.87 4.53 37.33
CA GLU A 442 12.86 5.45 36.75
C GLU A 442 12.52 5.78 35.28
N PRO A 443 12.46 7.09 34.90
CA PRO A 443 12.19 7.50 33.52
C PRO A 443 13.11 6.93 32.46
N ASP A 444 14.37 6.63 32.80
CA ASP A 444 15.32 6.05 31.84
C ASP A 444 14.86 4.68 31.33
N ASN A 445 14.07 3.94 32.11
CA ASN A 445 13.50 2.67 31.65
C ASN A 445 12.53 2.85 30.46
N ILE A 446 11.99 4.05 30.23
CA ILE A 446 11.19 4.35 29.03
C ILE A 446 11.99 4.04 27.76
N ILE A 447 13.30 4.34 27.74
CA ILE A 447 14.19 4.09 26.59
C ILE A 447 14.18 2.61 26.20
N ASP A 448 14.25 1.73 27.18
CA ASP A 448 14.27 0.28 26.97
C ASP A 448 12.94 -0.23 26.41
N LEU A 449 11.81 0.38 26.81
CA LEU A 449 10.49 0.02 26.27
C LEU A 449 10.31 0.51 24.83
N VAL A 450 10.60 1.79 24.56
CA VAL A 450 10.26 2.42 23.27
C VAL A 450 11.14 1.95 22.11
N ARG A 451 12.37 1.49 22.37
CA ARG A 451 13.29 0.98 21.34
C ARG A 451 12.76 -0.24 20.60
N PHE A 452 12.00 -1.12 21.27
CA PHE A 452 11.40 -2.29 20.62
C PHE A 452 10.16 -1.93 19.79
N LEU A 453 9.44 -0.87 20.18
CA LEU A 453 8.32 -0.33 19.40
C LEU A 453 8.82 0.41 18.15
N GLN A 454 9.94 1.13 18.26
CA GLN A 454 10.53 1.89 17.15
C GLN A 454 10.96 0.99 15.96
N LYS A 455 11.29 -0.27 16.23
CA LYS A 455 11.69 -1.25 15.20
C LYS A 455 10.51 -1.99 14.56
N ASP A 456 9.27 -1.66 14.95
CA ASP A 456 8.05 -2.38 14.58
C ASP A 456 8.10 -3.90 14.86
N GLU A 457 8.98 -4.34 15.77
CA GLU A 457 9.12 -5.75 16.17
C GLU A 457 7.99 -6.18 17.12
N TYR A 458 7.49 -5.25 17.92
CA TYR A 458 6.41 -5.46 18.88
C TYR A 458 5.48 -4.24 18.89
N GLU A 459 4.20 -4.45 19.22
CA GLU A 459 3.22 -3.37 19.34
C GLU A 459 2.88 -3.02 20.81
N ALA A 460 3.29 -3.88 21.77
CA ALA A 460 3.11 -3.67 23.21
C ALA A 460 4.33 -4.19 24.01
N VAL A 461 4.90 -3.34 24.87
CA VAL A 461 6.09 -3.64 25.68
C VAL A 461 5.85 -3.24 27.13
N PHE A 462 6.03 -4.17 28.07
CA PHE A 462 5.72 -3.99 29.49
C PHE A 462 7.01 -4.02 30.31
N GLY A 463 7.15 -3.08 31.24
CA GLY A 463 8.19 -3.15 32.24
C GLY A 463 7.86 -4.19 33.30
N SER A 464 8.73 -5.16 33.57
CA SER A 464 8.54 -6.16 34.61
C SER A 464 9.47 -5.93 35.80
N ARG A 465 8.86 -5.78 36.99
CA ARG A 465 9.58 -5.72 38.26
C ARG A 465 10.20 -7.07 38.63
N SER A 466 9.55 -8.15 38.19
CA SER A 466 9.93 -9.54 38.52
C SER A 466 11.20 -10.01 37.81
N ILE A 467 11.54 -9.43 36.66
CA ILE A 467 12.71 -9.85 35.85
C ILE A 467 14.03 -9.25 36.37
N LYS A 468 14.03 -8.00 36.86
CA LYS A 468 15.25 -7.29 37.29
C LYS A 468 15.55 -7.40 38.79
N CYS A 469 14.52 -7.48 39.64
CA CYS A 469 14.71 -7.35 41.08
C CYS A 469 15.09 -8.68 41.76
N LEU A 470 16.40 -8.95 41.85
CA LEU A 470 16.95 -10.03 42.68
C LEU A 470 16.55 -9.94 44.18
N ASN A 471 16.14 -8.75 44.67
CA ASN A 471 15.78 -8.48 46.06
C ASN A 471 14.32 -7.98 46.26
N LEU A 472 13.38 -8.38 45.39
CA LEU A 472 11.97 -7.99 45.54
C LEU A 472 11.40 -8.49 46.88
N ASP A 473 11.81 -9.68 47.32
CA ASP A 473 11.34 -10.31 48.55
C ASP A 473 11.71 -9.54 49.82
N ASP A 474 12.94 -9.03 49.90
CA ASP A 474 13.38 -8.30 51.09
C ASP A 474 12.79 -6.89 51.16
N ARG A 475 12.58 -6.24 50.01
CA ARG A 475 11.90 -4.93 49.96
C ARG A 475 10.40 -5.05 50.27
N ILE A 476 9.70 -6.06 49.76
CA ILE A 476 8.28 -6.29 50.09
C ILE A 476 8.13 -6.59 51.59
N LYS A 477 9.04 -7.34 52.22
CA LYS A 477 9.05 -7.52 53.69
C LYS A 477 9.19 -6.20 54.44
N THR A 478 10.02 -5.27 53.97
CA THR A 478 10.16 -3.92 54.54
C THR A 478 8.87 -3.09 54.38
N ILE A 479 8.18 -3.19 53.24
CA ILE A 479 6.91 -2.45 52.98
C ILE A 479 5.83 -2.81 53.98
N TYR A 480 5.68 -4.10 54.29
CA TYR A 480 4.59 -4.60 55.13
C TYR A 480 4.95 -4.71 56.62
N ARG A 481 6.16 -4.29 57.03
CA ARG A 481 6.63 -4.13 58.43
C ARG A 481 6.09 -5.19 59.42
N GLY A 482 6.14 -6.47 59.05
CA GLY A 482 5.74 -7.59 59.91
C GLY A 482 4.30 -8.12 59.75
N ASN A 483 3.43 -7.49 58.95
CA ASN A 483 2.11 -8.04 58.63
C ASN A 483 2.23 -9.12 57.54
N LYS A 484 2.54 -10.35 57.97
CA LYS A 484 2.72 -11.52 57.09
C LYS A 484 1.55 -11.71 56.12
N ILE A 485 0.31 -11.44 56.55
CA ILE A 485 -0.89 -11.65 55.71
C ILE A 485 -0.90 -10.70 54.51
N SER A 486 -0.66 -9.40 54.71
CA SER A 486 -0.64 -8.43 53.60
C SER A 486 0.53 -8.66 52.64
N TYR A 487 1.69 -9.10 53.17
CA TYR A 487 2.84 -9.50 52.38
C TYR A 487 2.52 -10.71 51.48
N LEU A 488 1.97 -11.78 52.06
CA LEU A 488 1.60 -12.99 51.32
C LEU A 488 0.53 -12.69 50.27
N LEU A 489 -0.50 -11.90 50.62
CA LEU A 489 -1.54 -11.49 49.67
C LEU A 489 -0.98 -10.70 48.49
N SER A 490 -0.03 -9.78 48.72
CA SER A 490 0.57 -8.99 47.66
C SER A 490 1.47 -9.84 46.74
N LYS A 491 2.28 -10.74 47.31
CA LYS A 491 3.20 -11.59 46.56
C LYS A 491 2.45 -12.68 45.78
N TYR A 492 1.58 -13.43 46.46
CA TYR A 492 0.80 -14.50 45.83
C TYR A 492 -0.35 -13.97 44.98
N GLY A 493 -0.86 -12.76 45.25
CA GLY A 493 -1.87 -12.11 44.40
C GLY A 493 -1.33 -11.77 43.01
N GLY A 494 -0.09 -11.26 42.92
CA GLY A 494 0.58 -11.05 41.63
C GLY A 494 0.79 -12.36 40.87
N LEU A 495 1.31 -13.39 41.55
CA LEU A 495 1.49 -14.72 40.96
C LEU A 495 0.15 -15.34 40.51
N LEU A 496 -0.91 -15.20 41.31
CA LEU A 496 -2.25 -15.67 40.97
C LEU A 496 -2.75 -15.02 39.68
N LEU A 497 -2.56 -13.71 39.50
CA LEU A 497 -2.93 -13.03 38.26
C LEU A 497 -2.11 -13.54 37.07
N SER A 498 -0.79 -13.75 37.23
CA SER A 498 0.05 -14.33 36.17
C SER A 498 -0.41 -15.73 35.75
N VAL A 499 -0.72 -16.57 36.73
CA VAL A 499 -1.25 -17.93 36.51
C VAL A 499 -2.62 -17.90 35.85
N LEU A 500 -3.50 -16.98 36.26
CA LEU A 500 -4.81 -16.79 35.62
C LEU A 500 -4.70 -16.29 34.19
N CYS A 501 -3.79 -15.37 33.89
CA CYS A 501 -3.51 -14.95 32.52
C CYS A 501 -3.09 -16.16 31.66
N LEU A 502 -2.23 -17.04 32.20
CA LEU A 502 -1.81 -18.25 31.53
C LEU A 502 -2.99 -19.20 31.28
N PHE A 503 -3.81 -19.49 32.29
CA PHE A 503 -4.93 -20.43 32.10
C PHE A 503 -6.06 -19.88 31.22
N LEU A 504 -6.40 -18.59 31.35
CA LEU A 504 -7.52 -18.00 30.62
C LEU A 504 -7.14 -17.66 29.17
N PHE A 505 -5.92 -17.16 28.95
CA PHE A 505 -5.52 -16.59 27.66
C PHE A 505 -4.32 -17.30 27.02
N ASN A 506 -3.84 -18.40 27.60
CA ASN A 506 -2.63 -19.11 27.18
C ASN A 506 -1.39 -18.20 27.09
N ARG A 507 -1.31 -17.20 27.98
CA ARG A 507 -0.21 -16.25 28.02
C ARG A 507 0.21 -15.94 29.45
N TYR A 508 1.45 -16.29 29.76
CA TYR A 508 2.08 -15.91 31.02
C TYR A 508 2.62 -14.48 30.92
N VAL A 509 2.27 -13.64 31.89
CA VAL A 509 2.83 -12.28 32.06
C VAL A 509 3.42 -12.22 33.46
N THR A 510 4.73 -11.95 33.57
CA THR A 510 5.47 -12.01 34.85
C THR A 510 5.03 -10.92 35.84
N ASP A 511 4.51 -9.79 35.35
CA ASP A 511 4.04 -8.69 36.19
C ASP A 511 2.77 -8.01 35.62
N PRO A 512 1.58 -8.60 35.83
CA PRO A 512 0.34 -8.11 35.22
C PRO A 512 -0.06 -6.68 35.62
N LEU A 513 0.33 -6.24 36.83
CA LEU A 513 -0.07 -4.95 37.41
C LEU A 513 1.04 -3.89 37.36
N THR A 514 2.05 -4.08 36.51
CA THR A 514 3.09 -3.07 36.31
C THR A 514 2.51 -1.73 35.82
N GLY A 515 3.03 -0.60 36.31
CA GLY A 515 2.58 0.73 35.89
C GLY A 515 3.31 1.29 34.66
N LEU A 516 4.45 0.69 34.28
CA LEU A 516 5.26 1.15 33.16
C LEU A 516 4.99 0.28 31.94
N LYS A 517 4.26 0.82 30.97
CA LYS A 517 3.87 0.13 29.73
C LYS A 517 3.97 1.07 28.54
N ALA A 518 4.40 0.54 27.40
CA ALA A 518 4.50 1.28 26.15
C ALA A 518 3.76 0.55 25.04
N PHE A 519 3.11 1.31 24.16
CA PHE A 519 2.25 0.78 23.11
C PHE A 519 2.40 1.57 21.82
N ASP A 520 2.23 0.89 20.69
CA ASP A 520 1.81 1.56 19.46
C ASP A 520 0.44 2.23 19.69
N ARG A 521 0.31 3.52 19.35
CA ARG A 521 -0.95 4.27 19.53
C ARG A 521 -2.11 3.67 18.76
N ARG A 522 -1.88 3.11 17.57
CA ARG A 522 -2.90 2.45 16.73
C ARG A 522 -3.45 1.23 17.45
N LEU A 523 -2.58 0.46 18.12
CA LEU A 523 -2.99 -0.68 18.92
C LEU A 523 -3.93 -0.26 20.06
N LEU A 524 -3.58 0.79 20.82
CA LEU A 524 -4.44 1.27 21.92
C LEU A 524 -5.85 1.68 21.44
N LYS A 525 -5.97 2.23 20.23
CA LYS A 525 -7.27 2.54 19.62
C LYS A 525 -8.07 1.27 19.30
N ILE A 526 -7.41 0.25 18.76
CA ILE A 526 -8.04 -1.04 18.42
C ILE A 526 -8.54 -1.76 19.67
N LEU A 527 -7.80 -1.68 20.79
CA LEU A 527 -8.20 -2.34 22.04
C LEU A 527 -9.48 -1.76 22.66
N ASP A 528 -9.90 -0.54 22.29
CA ASP A 528 -11.10 0.14 22.80
C ASP A 528 -11.28 -0.04 24.32
N LEU A 529 -10.30 0.42 25.09
CA LEU A 529 -10.24 0.22 26.54
C LEU A 529 -11.42 0.90 27.24
N LYS A 530 -12.02 0.25 28.25
CA LYS A 530 -13.24 0.71 28.96
C LYS A 530 -13.09 0.85 30.47
N SER A 531 -12.10 0.23 31.09
CA SER A 531 -11.95 0.25 32.54
C SER A 531 -11.42 1.58 33.05
N ASP A 532 -11.94 2.02 34.19
CA ASP A 532 -11.63 3.32 34.76
C ASP A 532 -10.68 3.23 35.97
N GLY A 533 -10.53 2.06 36.58
CA GLY A 533 -9.65 1.81 37.73
C GLY A 533 -8.35 1.08 37.43
N VAL A 534 -7.83 0.38 38.44
CA VAL A 534 -6.60 -0.45 38.36
C VAL A 534 -6.82 -1.68 37.47
N GLU A 535 -8.07 -2.10 37.31
CA GLU A 535 -8.45 -3.22 36.44
C GLU A 535 -8.22 -2.95 34.94
N LEU A 536 -7.91 -1.71 34.55
CA LEU A 536 -7.41 -1.40 33.20
C LEU A 536 -6.15 -2.21 32.86
N GLU A 537 -5.27 -2.44 33.83
CA GLU A 537 -4.02 -3.19 33.60
C GLU A 537 -4.29 -4.61 33.11
N THR A 538 -5.30 -5.27 33.70
CA THR A 538 -5.69 -6.63 33.32
C THR A 538 -6.60 -6.66 32.09
N GLU A 539 -7.41 -5.63 31.86
CA GLU A 539 -8.14 -5.46 30.59
C GLU A 539 -7.19 -5.41 29.39
N ILE A 540 -6.11 -4.63 29.48
CA ILE A 540 -5.12 -4.51 28.41
C ILE A 540 -4.54 -5.90 28.08
N ILE A 541 -4.13 -6.69 29.08
CA ILE A 541 -3.57 -8.03 28.87
C ILE A 541 -4.59 -8.96 28.20
N ALA A 542 -5.83 -8.96 28.69
CA ALA A 542 -6.89 -9.79 28.17
C ALA A 542 -7.21 -9.45 26.71
N LYS A 543 -7.35 -8.15 26.39
CA LYS A 543 -7.66 -7.70 25.02
C LYS A 543 -6.48 -7.88 24.06
N LEU A 544 -5.25 -7.65 24.49
CA LEU A 544 -4.05 -7.96 23.68
C LEU A 544 -4.01 -9.45 23.34
N SER A 545 -4.31 -10.31 24.32
CA SER A 545 -4.30 -11.77 24.11
C SER A 545 -5.43 -12.24 23.20
N ARG A 546 -6.65 -11.66 23.32
CA ARG A 546 -7.77 -11.93 22.40
C ARG A 546 -7.49 -11.48 20.96
N ASN A 547 -6.71 -10.41 20.78
CA ASN A 547 -6.29 -9.93 19.47
C ASN A 547 -4.99 -10.61 18.96
N HIS A 548 -4.53 -11.68 19.62
CA HIS A 548 -3.30 -12.41 19.26
C HIS A 548 -2.03 -11.54 19.17
N LYS A 549 -1.98 -10.43 19.91
CA LYS A 549 -0.83 -9.50 19.92
C LYS A 549 0.19 -9.92 20.98
N TYR A 550 1.48 -9.90 20.64
CA TYR A 550 2.54 -10.27 21.59
C TYR A 550 2.85 -9.15 22.59
N ILE A 551 3.17 -9.56 23.82
CA ILE A 551 3.64 -8.66 24.90
C ILE A 551 5.10 -9.00 25.14
N LEU A 552 6.00 -8.04 24.92
CA LEU A 552 7.39 -8.16 25.32
C LEU A 552 7.55 -7.64 26.76
N GLU A 553 8.19 -8.41 27.64
CA GLU A 553 8.48 -7.98 29.01
C GLU A 553 9.96 -7.59 29.12
N VAL A 554 10.23 -6.36 29.56
CA VAL A 554 11.60 -5.84 29.77
C VAL A 554 11.86 -5.56 31.25
N PRO A 555 13.06 -5.83 31.77
CA PRO A 555 13.39 -5.56 33.17
C PRO A 555 13.38 -4.06 33.48
N VAL A 556 12.74 -3.64 34.58
CA VAL A 556 12.68 -2.22 34.98
C VAL A 556 13.08 -1.98 36.43
N ASP A 557 13.58 -0.79 36.72
CA ASP A 557 13.96 -0.36 38.06
C ASP A 557 12.73 0.11 38.83
N TYR A 558 12.57 -0.43 40.05
CA TYR A 558 11.40 -0.17 40.88
C TYR A 558 11.78 0.14 42.32
N ARG A 559 11.29 1.26 42.83
CA ARG A 559 11.48 1.76 44.19
C ARG A 559 10.12 1.84 44.89
N PRO A 560 9.73 0.79 45.64
CA PRO A 560 8.39 0.76 46.23
C PRO A 560 8.23 1.81 47.34
N ARG A 561 7.05 2.45 47.37
CA ARG A 561 6.62 3.30 48.48
C ARG A 561 5.94 2.51 49.61
N LEU A 562 6.05 3.01 50.84
CA LEU A 562 5.34 2.53 52.01
C LEU A 562 3.88 3.01 52.02
N LYS A 563 2.99 2.35 52.79
CA LYS A 563 1.62 2.84 53.00
C LYS A 563 1.59 4.23 53.63
N SER A 564 2.54 4.53 54.52
CA SER A 564 2.70 5.87 55.14
C SER A 564 3.11 6.95 54.15
N GLU A 565 3.66 6.56 52.99
CA GLU A 565 4.09 7.46 51.91
C GLU A 565 2.99 7.62 50.84
N GLY A 566 1.77 7.12 51.12
CA GLY A 566 0.60 7.35 50.28
C GLY A 566 0.26 6.24 49.29
N LYS A 567 0.74 5.00 49.47
CA LYS A 567 0.40 3.87 48.58
C LYS A 567 -1.12 3.61 48.54
N LYS A 568 -1.73 3.75 47.36
CA LYS A 568 -3.21 3.76 47.16
C LYS A 568 -3.83 2.42 46.76
N ILE A 569 -3.02 1.40 46.43
CA ILE A 569 -3.52 0.08 45.98
C ILE A 569 -4.10 -0.71 47.17
N THR A 570 -5.30 -1.25 46.99
CA THR A 570 -6.02 -2.05 48.00
C THR A 570 -6.27 -3.48 47.54
N VAL A 571 -6.65 -4.37 48.47
CA VAL A 571 -7.05 -5.76 48.16
C VAL A 571 -8.28 -5.80 47.26
N ARG A 572 -9.21 -4.84 47.42
CA ARG A 572 -10.40 -4.72 46.57
C ARG A 572 -10.04 -4.49 45.11
N ASP A 573 -8.97 -3.73 44.84
CA ASP A 573 -8.47 -3.49 43.49
C ASP A 573 -7.91 -4.78 42.87
N GLY A 574 -7.23 -5.61 43.66
CA GLY A 574 -6.78 -6.94 43.24
C GLY A 574 -7.94 -7.87 42.85
N PHE A 575 -9.03 -7.86 43.63
CA PHE A 575 -10.24 -8.62 43.28
C PHE A 575 -10.92 -8.11 42.01
N LYS A 576 -11.01 -6.79 41.81
CA LYS A 576 -11.54 -6.21 40.56
C LYS A 576 -10.70 -6.64 39.36
N ALA A 577 -9.38 -6.58 39.47
CA ALA A 577 -8.47 -6.98 38.41
C ALA A 577 -8.65 -8.46 38.01
N LEU A 578 -8.87 -9.34 38.99
CA LEU A 578 -9.17 -10.76 38.78
C LEU A 578 -10.51 -10.98 38.09
N ILE A 579 -11.58 -10.31 38.56
CA ILE A 579 -12.92 -10.39 37.96
C ILE A 579 -12.86 -9.92 36.50
N THR A 580 -12.12 -8.86 36.19
CA THR A 580 -11.98 -8.35 34.82
C THR A 580 -11.35 -9.36 33.86
N LEU A 581 -10.32 -10.11 34.28
CA LEU A 581 -9.73 -11.18 33.46
C LEU A 581 -10.76 -12.25 33.09
N VAL A 582 -11.50 -12.73 34.10
CA VAL A 582 -12.54 -13.74 33.91
C VAL A 582 -13.67 -13.19 33.04
N ARG A 583 -14.13 -11.96 33.33
CA ARG A 583 -15.19 -11.29 32.58
C ARG A 583 -14.85 -11.19 31.10
N ILE A 584 -13.68 -10.65 30.73
CA ILE A 584 -13.30 -10.46 29.31
C ILE A 584 -13.07 -11.79 28.59
N ARG A 585 -12.71 -12.86 29.30
CA ARG A 585 -12.53 -14.18 28.70
C ARG A 585 -13.84 -14.82 28.26
N PHE A 586 -14.90 -14.64 29.05
CA PHE A 586 -16.19 -15.33 28.89
C PHE A 586 -17.32 -14.43 28.38
N LEU A 587 -17.23 -13.11 28.55
CA LEU A 587 -18.18 -12.15 28.01
C LEU A 587 -17.58 -11.42 26.80
N LEU A 588 -18.38 -11.30 25.75
CA LEU A 588 -18.07 -10.58 24.52
C LEU A 588 -18.23 -9.06 24.75
N ASP A 589 -17.35 -8.49 25.57
CA ASP A 589 -17.07 -7.04 25.53
C ASP A 589 -15.78 -6.77 24.73
#